data_AF-A0A922MQ68-F1
#
_entry.id   AF-A0A922MQ68-F1
#
_cell.length_a   1.000
_cell.length_b   1.000
_cell.length_c   1.000
_cell.angle_alpha   90.00
_cell.angle_beta   90.00
_cell.angle_gamma   90.00
#
_symmetry.space_group_name_H-M   'P 1'
#
loop_
_entity.id
_entity.type
_entity.pdbx_description
1 polymer ?
#
loop_
_entity_poly.entity_id
_entity_poly.type
_entity_poly.pdbx_seq_one_letter_code
_entity_poly.pdbx_strand_id
1 'polypeptide(L)'
;MSNENALDLHHVHQSFQRSLKEEDDVVIEAYIDGYNELVKFLNLIGSVFSFVSSDVKSKIKIMEKHREGEDAVHYDSFKKMMKFEKETNLCDKNGFVSGSRTMLRLHRGLGMFLFF
;
A
#
# COMPACT_ATOMS: atom_id res chain seq x y z
N MET A 1 -10.65 17.60 -20.65
CA MET A 1 -11.27 16.97 -19.46
C MET A 1 -10.43 15.75 -19.15
N SER A 2 -9.54 15.89 -18.16
CA SER A 2 -8.60 14.83 -17.81
C SER A 2 -9.38 13.61 -17.34
N ASN A 3 -9.09 12.46 -17.93
CA ASN A 3 -9.74 11.20 -17.62
C ASN A 3 -9.21 10.71 -16.26
N GLU A 4 -9.66 11.31 -15.15
CA GLU A 4 -9.18 10.98 -13.79
C GLU A 4 -9.44 9.51 -13.40
N ASN A 5 -10.26 8.80 -14.19
CA ASN A 5 -10.57 7.38 -14.04
C ASN A 5 -9.88 6.47 -15.08
N ALA A 6 -9.04 7.00 -15.97
CA ALA A 6 -8.26 6.16 -16.86
C ALA A 6 -7.10 5.52 -16.09
N LEU A 7 -6.97 4.21 -16.20
CA LEU A 7 -5.79 3.49 -15.75
C LEU A 7 -4.57 3.95 -16.55
N ASP A 8 -3.50 4.29 -15.85
CA ASP A 8 -2.19 4.51 -16.45
C ASP A 8 -1.23 3.39 -16.03
N LEU A 9 -1.06 2.40 -16.91
CA LEU A 9 -0.17 1.27 -16.67
C LEU A 9 1.31 1.68 -16.61
N HIS A 10 1.68 2.79 -17.27
CA HIS A 10 3.01 3.36 -17.16
C HIS A 10 3.21 3.96 -15.77
N HIS A 11 2.19 4.64 -15.24
CA HIS A 11 2.21 5.16 -13.88
C HIS A 11 2.31 4.03 -12.84
N VAL A 12 1.55 2.93 -12.99
CA VAL A 12 1.68 1.73 -12.14
C VAL A 12 3.13 1.26 -12.08
N HIS A 13 3.75 1.05 -13.24
CA HIS A 13 5.13 0.58 -13.33
C HIS A 13 6.12 1.57 -12.70
N GLN A 14 6.01 2.87 -13.02
CA GLN A 14 6.88 3.89 -12.45
C GLN A 14 6.74 3.98 -10.92
N SER A 15 5.53 3.88 -10.38
CA SER A 15 5.28 3.95 -8.94
C SER A 15 5.91 2.76 -8.22
N PHE A 16 5.76 1.55 -8.75
CA PHE A 16 6.45 0.38 -8.18
C PHE A 16 7.98 0.46 -8.34
N GLN A 17 8.50 0.98 -9.46
CA GLN A 17 9.94 1.21 -9.60
C GLN A 17 10.47 2.22 -8.57
N ARG A 18 9.76 3.35 -8.37
CA ARG A 18 10.11 4.36 -7.36
C ARG A 18 9.94 3.87 -5.94
N SER A 19 9.09 2.87 -5.73
CA SER A 19 8.93 2.23 -4.43
C SER A 19 10.18 1.45 -4.02
N LEU A 20 10.98 0.98 -4.98
CA LEU A 20 12.23 0.27 -4.68
C LEU A 20 13.31 1.27 -4.24
N LYS A 21 13.83 1.06 -3.04
CA LYS A 21 14.93 1.82 -2.46
C LYS A 21 16.18 0.95 -2.39
N GLU A 22 17.32 1.59 -2.16
CA GLU A 22 18.57 0.90 -1.85
C GLU A 22 18.42 -0.01 -0.62
N GLU A 23 19.33 -0.99 -0.52
CA GLU A 23 19.39 -1.97 0.56
C GLU A 23 18.16 -2.90 0.70
N ASP A 24 17.37 -3.17 -0.33
CA ASP A 24 16.14 -3.97 -0.22
C ASP A 24 15.08 -3.33 0.71
N ASP A 25 14.96 -2.00 0.66
CA ASP A 25 13.89 -1.26 1.36
C ASP A 25 12.83 -0.76 0.37
N VAL A 26 11.66 -0.41 0.90
CA VAL A 26 10.51 0.03 0.09
C VAL A 26 9.96 1.35 0.61
N VAL A 27 9.82 2.34 -0.27
CA VAL A 27 9.17 3.62 0.01
C VAL A 27 7.67 3.41 0.04
N ILE A 28 7.05 3.66 1.20
CA ILE A 28 5.62 3.35 1.42
C ILE A 28 4.73 4.21 0.53
N GLU A 29 5.07 5.48 0.33
CA GLU A 29 4.30 6.42 -0.49
C GLU A 29 4.17 5.95 -1.94
N ALA A 30 5.30 5.74 -2.62
CA ALA A 30 5.32 5.27 -4.00
C ALA A 30 4.67 3.88 -4.15
N TYR A 31 4.77 3.03 -3.11
CA TYR A 31 4.07 1.75 -3.09
C TYR A 31 2.54 1.94 -3.04
N ILE A 32 2.04 2.83 -2.18
CA ILE A 32 0.61 3.15 -2.08
C ILE A 32 0.10 3.74 -3.41
N ASP A 33 0.87 4.63 -4.04
CA ASP A 33 0.52 5.21 -5.34
C ASP A 33 0.33 4.13 -6.42
N GLY A 34 1.22 3.14 -6.46
CA GLY A 34 1.07 1.99 -7.35
C GLY A 34 -0.24 1.22 -7.10
N TYR A 35 -0.63 1.02 -5.83
CA TYR A 35 -1.90 0.38 -5.50
C TYR A 35 -3.13 1.23 -5.82
N ASN A 36 -3.05 2.55 -5.70
CA ASN A 36 -4.14 3.44 -6.09
C ASN A 36 -4.47 3.30 -7.58
N GLU A 37 -3.46 3.14 -8.44
CA GLU A 37 -3.68 2.83 -9.86
C GLU A 37 -4.22 1.41 -10.09
N LEU A 38 -3.71 0.40 -9.37
CA LEU A 38 -4.26 -0.97 -9.45
C LEU A 38 -5.74 -1.03 -9.04
N VAL A 39 -6.14 -0.18 -8.09
CA VAL A 39 -7.54 -0.03 -7.70
C VAL A 39 -8.38 0.53 -8.86
N LYS A 40 -7.86 1.48 -9.66
CA LYS A 40 -8.55 1.94 -10.87
C LYS A 40 -8.71 0.80 -11.87
N PHE A 41 -7.66 0.00 -12.10
CA PHE A 41 -7.73 -1.20 -12.94
C PHE A 41 -8.82 -2.18 -12.48
N LEU A 42 -8.86 -2.52 -11.19
CA LEU A 42 -9.90 -3.39 -10.64
C LEU A 42 -11.32 -2.85 -10.88
N ASN A 43 -11.51 -1.53 -10.76
CA ASN A 43 -12.82 -0.93 -11.01
C ASN A 43 -13.18 -0.93 -12.50
N LEU A 44 -12.20 -0.88 -13.40
CA LEU A 44 -12.40 -0.96 -14.85
C LEU A 44 -12.80 -2.38 -15.31
N ILE A 45 -12.24 -3.43 -14.70
CA ILE A 45 -12.57 -4.82 -15.05
C ILE A 45 -14.02 -5.16 -14.68
N GLY A 46 -14.61 -4.45 -13.72
CA GLY A 46 -16.04 -4.44 -13.45
C GLY A 46 -16.41 -4.73 -12.00
N SER A 47 -17.72 -4.66 -11.71
CA SER A 47 -18.27 -4.70 -10.35
C SER A 47 -18.00 -6.02 -9.61
N VAL A 48 -17.71 -7.11 -10.33
CA VAL A 48 -17.28 -8.38 -9.73
C VAL A 48 -16.06 -8.19 -8.83
N PHE A 49 -15.15 -7.27 -9.16
CA PHE A 49 -13.93 -7.00 -8.39
C PHE A 49 -14.07 -5.88 -7.35
N SER A 50 -15.28 -5.34 -7.16
CA SER A 50 -15.53 -4.23 -6.22
C SER A 50 -15.20 -4.57 -4.76
N PHE A 51 -15.37 -5.84 -4.36
CA PHE A 51 -14.99 -6.29 -3.02
C PHE A 51 -13.46 -6.28 -2.84
N VAL A 52 -12.71 -6.65 -3.88
CA VAL A 52 -11.23 -6.61 -3.87
C VAL A 52 -10.75 -5.17 -3.82
N SER A 53 -11.32 -4.29 -4.66
CA SER A 53 -10.93 -2.89 -4.68
C SER A 53 -11.24 -2.17 -3.37
N SER A 54 -12.37 -2.48 -2.74
CA SER A 54 -12.72 -1.98 -1.40
C SER A 54 -11.75 -2.48 -0.32
N ASP A 55 -11.40 -3.77 -0.34
CA ASP A 55 -10.46 -4.38 0.60
C ASP A 55 -9.05 -3.78 0.49
N VAL A 56 -8.60 -3.47 -0.73
CA VAL A 56 -7.33 -2.76 -1.00
C VAL A 56 -7.40 -1.31 -0.52
N LYS A 57 -8.44 -0.55 -0.89
CA LYS A 57 -8.64 0.85 -0.46
C LYS A 57 -8.67 0.99 1.07
N SER A 58 -9.30 0.05 1.77
CA SER A 58 -9.33 0.02 3.24
C SER A 58 -7.93 -0.06 3.84
N LYS A 59 -7.03 -0.87 3.23
CA LYS A 59 -5.63 -1.01 3.69
C LYS A 59 -4.79 0.20 3.36
N ILE A 60 -4.97 0.79 2.18
CA ILE A 60 -4.33 2.06 1.82
C ILE A 60 -4.66 3.12 2.86
N LYS A 61 -5.94 3.26 3.20
CA LYS A 61 -6.40 4.24 4.20
C LYS A 61 -5.81 4.02 5.60
N ILE A 62 -5.59 2.78 5.99
CA ILE A 62 -4.88 2.46 7.25
C ILE A 62 -3.45 3.00 7.20
N MET A 63 -2.75 2.80 6.08
CA MET A 63 -1.38 3.27 5.90
C MET A 63 -1.30 4.80 5.83
N GLU A 64 -2.22 5.45 5.13
CA GLU A 64 -2.34 6.92 5.10
C GLU A 64 -2.54 7.48 6.51
N LYS A 65 -3.42 6.88 7.30
CA LYS A 65 -3.63 7.29 8.70
C LYS A 65 -2.35 7.19 9.55
N HIS A 66 -1.53 6.17 9.33
CA HIS A 66 -0.23 6.04 10.01
C HIS A 66 0.78 7.09 9.55
N ARG A 67 0.71 7.51 8.27
CA ARG A 67 1.55 8.57 7.69
C ARG A 67 1.09 10.00 8.04
N GLU A 68 -0.13 10.18 8.52
CA GLU A 68 -0.66 11.47 9.01
C GLU A 68 -0.55 11.61 10.55
N GLY A 69 -0.24 10.52 11.25
CA GLY A 69 -0.14 10.50 12.70
C GLY A 69 1.14 11.09 13.26
N GLU A 70 1.25 11.12 14.59
CA GLU A 70 2.44 11.61 15.31
C GLU A 70 3.72 10.85 14.92
N ASP A 71 3.58 9.56 14.58
CA ASP A 71 4.68 8.67 14.20
C ASP A 71 4.98 8.64 12.69
N ALA A 72 4.42 9.57 11.90
CA ALA A 72 4.53 9.61 10.44
C ALA A 72 5.95 9.43 9.89
N VAL A 73 6.95 9.98 10.60
CA VAL A 73 8.38 9.90 10.26
C VAL A 73 8.88 8.44 10.19
N HIS A 74 8.28 7.56 10.98
CA HIS A 74 8.60 6.13 11.00
C HIS A 74 7.94 5.34 9.86
N TYR A 75 6.90 5.88 9.22
CA TYR A 75 6.16 5.26 8.10
C TYR A 75 6.60 5.76 6.72
N ASP A 76 7.84 6.24 6.61
CA ASP A 76 8.48 6.63 5.34
C ASP A 76 8.88 5.42 4.49
N SER A 77 9.37 4.36 5.15
CA SER A 77 9.86 3.13 4.50
C SER A 77 9.50 1.89 5.30
N PHE A 78 9.49 0.73 4.64
CA PHE A 78 9.10 -0.53 5.26
C PHE A 78 10.04 -0.90 6.40
N LYS A 79 11.35 -0.79 6.20
CA LYS A 79 12.32 -1.12 7.25
C LYS A 79 12.18 -0.22 8.48
N LYS A 80 12.03 1.09 8.28
CA LYS A 80 11.81 2.03 9.39
C LYS A 80 10.54 1.70 10.16
N MET A 81 9.45 1.44 9.44
CA MET A 81 8.16 1.07 10.03
C MET A 81 8.29 -0.22 10.85
N MET A 82 8.87 -1.27 10.27
CA MET A 82 9.05 -2.55 10.93
C MET A 82 9.92 -2.43 12.18
N LYS A 83 10.99 -1.63 12.12
CA LYS A 83 11.86 -1.36 13.27
C LYS A 83 11.10 -0.65 14.37
N PHE A 84 10.38 0.42 14.03
CA PHE A 84 9.58 1.18 14.98
C PHE A 84 8.50 0.33 15.66
N GLU A 85 7.68 -0.40 14.89
CA GLU A 85 6.61 -1.24 15.44
C GLU A 85 7.15 -2.38 16.32
N LYS A 86 8.33 -2.91 15.97
CA LYS A 86 9.02 -3.94 16.76
C LYS A 86 9.58 -3.38 18.06
N GLU A 87 10.23 -2.23 18.04
CA GLU A 87 10.81 -1.59 19.24
C GLU A 87 9.75 -1.12 20.23
N THR A 88 8.60 -0.69 19.74
CA THR A 88 7.46 -0.21 20.54
C THR A 88 6.49 -1.32 20.95
N ASN A 89 6.73 -2.57 20.55
CA ASN A 89 5.83 -3.73 20.74
C ASN A 89 4.38 -3.45 20.27
N LEU A 90 4.21 -2.61 19.24
CA LEU A 90 2.90 -2.28 18.68
C LEU A 90 2.26 -3.47 17.95
N CYS A 91 3.08 -4.42 17.48
CA CYS A 91 2.61 -5.64 16.84
C CYS A 91 1.76 -6.53 17.77
N ASP A 92 2.02 -6.49 19.08
CA ASP A 92 1.37 -7.35 20.08
C ASP A 92 0.24 -6.63 20.86
N LYS A 93 0.05 -5.33 20.63
CA LYS A 93 -1.05 -4.58 21.26
C LYS A 93 -2.39 -4.96 20.63
N ASN A 94 -3.24 -5.62 21.43
CA ASN A 94 -4.63 -5.89 21.07
C ASN A 94 -5.37 -4.59 20.75
N GLY A 95 -5.90 -4.49 19.53
CA GLY A 95 -6.65 -3.32 19.03
C GLY A 95 -5.81 -2.32 18.22
N PHE A 96 -4.48 -2.46 18.16
CA PHE A 96 -3.65 -1.67 17.26
C PHE A 96 -3.60 -2.31 15.86
N VAL A 97 -3.91 -1.53 14.84
CA VAL A 97 -3.82 -2.00 13.45
C VAL A 97 -2.41 -1.75 12.95
N SER A 98 -1.53 -2.76 13.07
CA SER A 98 -0.13 -2.66 12.60
C SER A 98 -0.05 -2.35 11.10
N GLY A 99 0.79 -1.39 10.76
CA GLY A 99 1.21 -1.09 9.39
C GLY A 99 1.94 -2.26 8.76
N SER A 100 2.86 -2.93 9.48
CA SER A 100 3.58 -4.10 8.97
C SER A 100 2.63 -5.23 8.55
N ARG A 101 1.62 -5.53 9.38
CA ARG A 101 0.60 -6.55 9.04
C ARG A 101 -0.25 -6.12 7.85
N THR A 102 -0.60 -4.84 7.76
CA THR A 102 -1.39 -4.27 6.66
C THR A 102 -0.64 -4.36 5.33
N MET A 103 0.64 -3.97 5.33
CA MET A 103 1.50 -4.03 4.15
C MET A 103 1.77 -5.46 3.68
N LEU A 104 1.96 -6.41 4.60
CA LEU A 104 2.11 -7.82 4.23
C LEU A 104 0.89 -8.36 3.48
N ARG A 105 -0.33 -7.95 3.89
CA ARG A 105 -1.57 -8.36 3.21
C ARG A 105 -1.71 -7.70 1.84
N LEU A 106 -1.33 -6.43 1.73
CA LEU A 106 -1.24 -5.76 0.42
C LEU A 106 -0.27 -6.51 -0.48
N HIS A 107 0.97 -6.72 -0.05
CA HIS A 107 2.01 -7.42 -0.82
C HIS A 107 1.58 -8.81 -1.32
N ARG A 108 0.92 -9.61 -0.47
CA ARG A 108 0.34 -10.90 -0.90
C ARG A 108 -0.75 -10.70 -1.97
N GLY A 109 -1.53 -9.64 -1.86
CA GLY A 109 -2.47 -9.21 -2.89
C GLY A 109 -1.78 -8.88 -4.22
N LEU A 110 -0.62 -8.18 -4.21
CA LEU A 110 0.16 -7.92 -5.44
C LEU A 110 0.49 -9.21 -6.18
N GLY A 111 0.90 -10.24 -5.44
CA GLY A 111 1.20 -11.55 -6.01
C GLY A 111 0.03 -12.13 -6.80
N MET A 112 -1.20 -11.95 -6.33
CA MET A 112 -2.39 -12.38 -7.05
C MET A 112 -2.58 -11.63 -8.38
N PHE A 113 -2.27 -10.33 -8.43
CA PHE A 113 -2.33 -9.54 -9.68
C PHE A 113 -1.26 -9.94 -10.69
N LEU A 114 -0.07 -10.33 -10.23
CA LEU A 114 1.01 -10.76 -11.10
C LEU A 114 0.76 -12.13 -11.72
N PHE A 115 0.00 -12.99 -11.04
CA PHE A 115 -0.37 -14.32 -11.52
C PHE A 115 -1.61 -14.35 -12.41
N PHE A 116 -2.38 -13.25 -12.47
CA PHE A 116 -3.58 -13.11 -13.29
C PHE A 116 -3.26 -12.59 -14.69
#